data_AF-A4BP56-F1
#
_entry.id   AF-A4BP56-F1
#
_cell.length_a   1.000
_cell.length_b   1.000
_cell.length_c   1.000
_cell.angle_alpha   90.00
_cell.angle_beta   90.00
_cell.angle_gamma   90.00
#
_symmetry.space_group_name_H-M   'P 1'
#
loop_
_entity.id
_entity.type
_entity.pdbx_description
1 polymer ?
#
loop_
_entity_poly.entity_id
_entity_poly.type
_entity_poly.pdbx_seq_one_letter_code
_entity_poly.pdbx_strand_id
1 'polypeptide(L)' 'MDLRELLLGKLPEVLDDAQKENKIHNLLSSMRREGLIDRFGPRAHARWRLVKSGSAVETNKES' A
#
# COMPACT_ATOMS: atom_id res chain seq x y z
N MET A 1 8.58 -7.89 -7.66
CA MET A 1 8.69 -6.47 -7.29
C MET A 1 7.76 -6.20 -6.14
N ASP A 2 8.27 -5.54 -5.09
CA ASP A 2 7.47 -5.10 -3.96
C ASP A 2 7.03 -3.64 -4.18
N LEU A 3 5.77 -3.31 -3.85
CA LEU A 3 5.23 -1.96 -4.05
C LEU A 3 6.01 -0.91 -3.26
N ARG A 4 6.57 -1.29 -2.11
CA ARG A 4 7.36 -0.41 -1.25
C ARG A 4 8.62 0.11 -1.92
N GLU A 5 9.34 -0.78 -2.61
CA GLU A 5 10.57 -0.45 -3.31
C GLU A 5 10.31 0.53 -4.47
N LEU A 6 9.21 0.31 -5.20
CA LEU A 6 8.78 1.22 -6.26
C LEU A 6 8.43 2.61 -5.72
N LEU A 7 7.74 2.67 -4.59
CA LEU A 7 7.37 3.94 -3.95
C LEU A 7 8.59 4.69 -3.42
N LEU A 8 9.57 3.98 -2.85
CA LEU A 8 10.81 4.56 -2.35
C LEU A 8 11.56 5.30 -3.46
N GLY A 9 11.63 4.71 -4.66
CA GLY A 9 12.23 5.35 -5.84
C GLY A 9 11.44 6.52 -6.44
N LYS A 10 10.24 6.82 -5.91
CA LYS A 10 9.42 7.99 -6.30
C LYS A 10 9.43 9.09 -5.23
N LEU A 11 10.07 8.86 -4.09
CA LEU A 11 10.20 9.87 -3.06
C LEU A 11 11.33 10.85 -3.38
N PRO A 12 11.20 12.13 -2.99
CA PRO A 12 12.25 13.11 -3.21
C PRO A 12 13.48 12.78 -2.37
N GLU A 13 14.66 13.01 -2.95
CA GLU A 13 15.96 12.72 -2.33
C GLU A 13 16.26 13.60 -1.10
N VAL A 14 15.54 14.72 -0.96
CA VAL A 14 15.63 15.64 0.19
C VAL A 14 15.15 15.02 1.51
N LEU A 15 14.44 13.88 1.46
CA LEU A 15 13.95 13.19 2.65
C LEU A 15 14.99 12.22 3.21
N ASP A 16 15.14 12.21 4.53
CA ASP A 16 15.90 11.16 5.23
C ASP A 16 15.13 9.84 5.26
N ASP A 17 15.80 8.75 5.65
CA ASP A 17 15.20 7.41 5.65
C ASP A 17 13.96 7.33 6.55
N ALA A 18 13.96 7.94 7.73
CA ALA A 18 12.81 7.93 8.63
C ALA A 18 11.61 8.69 8.04
N GLN A 19 11.87 9.83 7.38
CA GLN A 19 10.85 10.60 6.67
C GLN A 19 10.27 9.82 5.49
N LYS A 20 11.12 9.12 4.72
CA LYS A 20 10.69 8.26 3.61
C LYS A 20 9.80 7.12 4.10
N GLU A 21 10.19 6.45 5.17
CA GLU A 21 9.41 5.37 5.80
C GLU A 21 8.02 5.86 6.22
N ASN A 22 7.96 6.98 6.94
CA ASN A 22 6.70 7.58 7.37
C ASN A 22 5.81 7.96 6.17
N LYS A 23 6.40 8.50 5.10
CA LYS A 23 5.65 8.88 3.88
C LYS A 23 5.10 7.65 3.16
N ILE A 24 5.88 6.58 3.05
CA ILE A 24 5.43 5.30 2.48
C ILE A 24 4.27 4.72 3.30
N HIS A 25 4.40 4.70 4.63
CA HIS A 25 3.34 4.21 5.51
C HIS A 25 2.04 5.00 5.34
N ASN A 26 2.13 6.33 5.31
CA ASN A 26 0.97 7.20 5.10
C ASN A 26 0.33 6.98 3.74
N LEU A 27 1.14 6.85 2.68
CA LEU A 27 0.66 6.62 1.31
C LEU A 27 -0.06 5.27 1.19
N LEU A 28 0.55 4.18 1.67
CA LEU A 28 -0.08 2.85 1.66
C LEU A 28 -1.38 2.83 2.47
N SER A 29 -1.42 3.54 3.61
CA SER A 29 -2.62 3.68 4.42
C SER A 29 -3.75 4.41 3.66
N SER A 30 -3.42 5.50 2.95
CA SER A 30 -4.38 6.23 2.11
C SER A 30 -4.88 5.37 0.94
N MET A 31 -3.97 4.76 0.19
CA MET A 31 -4.30 3.91 -0.96
C MET A 31 -5.20 2.72 -0.55
N ARG A 32 -4.98 2.14 0.63
CA ARG A 32 -5.86 1.11 1.18
C ARG A 32 -7.25 1.66 1.50
N ARG A 33 -7.33 2.82 2.15
CA ARG A 33 -8.62 3.48 2.47
C ARG A 33 -9.41 3.84 1.21
N GLU A 34 -8.70 4.21 0.15
CA GLU A 34 -9.26 4.49 -1.17
C GLU A 34 -9.57 3.22 -2.00
N GLY A 35 -9.29 2.03 -1.45
CA GLY A 35 -9.55 0.76 -2.14
C GLY A 35 -8.64 0.47 -3.32
N LEU A 36 -7.54 1.20 -3.47
CA LEU A 36 -6.58 1.06 -4.58
C LEU A 36 -5.62 -0.12 -4.39
N ILE A 37 -5.36 -0.49 -3.13
CA ILE A 37 -4.47 -1.61 -2.79
C ILE A 37 -5.10 -2.51 -1.74
N ASP A 38 -4.75 -3.79 -1.82
CA ASP A 38 -5.07 -4.78 -0.80
C ASP A 38 -3.78 -5.38 -0.22
N ARG A 39 -3.85 -5.74 1.07
CA ARG A 39 -2.77 -6.38 1.80
C ARG A 39 -2.96 -7.89 1.70
N PHE A 40 -1.96 -8.56 1.12
CA PHE A 40 -1.93 -10.02 1.03
C PHE A 40 -0.79 -10.60 1.86
N GLY A 41 -1.08 -11.68 2.59
CA GLY A 41 -0.09 -12.48 3.32
C GLY A 41 0.01 -12.21 4.83
N PRO A 42 0.85 -13.00 5.54
CA PRO A 42 1.02 -12.92 6.99
C PRO A 42 1.57 -11.54 7.41
N ARG A 43 1.23 -11.09 8.63
CA ARG A 43 1.66 -9.78 9.17
C ARG A 43 3.17 -9.51 9.03
N ALA A 44 4.00 -10.55 9.11
CA ALA A 44 5.47 -10.45 8.97
C ALA A 44 5.96 -10.23 7.53
N HIS A 45 5.16 -10.58 6.51
CA HIS A 45 5.51 -10.46 5.08
C HIS A 45 4.36 -9.86 4.28
N ALA A 46 3.72 -8.85 4.84
CA ALA A 46 2.60 -8.17 4.20
C ALA A 46 3.03 -7.60 2.83
N ARG A 47 2.57 -8.22 1.75
CA ARG A 47 2.74 -7.73 0.38
C ARG A 47 1.52 -6.90 -0.02
N TRP A 48 1.75 -5.86 -0.80
CA TRP A 48 0.69 -4.99 -1.29
C TRP A 48 0.42 -5.26 -2.77
N ARG A 49 -0.84 -5.42 -3.14
CA ARG A 49 -1.29 -5.63 -4.52
C ARG A 49 -2.25 -4.51 -4.92
N LEU A 50 -2.11 -3.99 -6.14
CA LEU A 50 -3.09 -3.07 -6.72
C LEU A 50 -4.41 -3.80 -6.97
N VAL A 51 -5.51 -3.20 -6.51
CA VAL A 51 -6.86 -3.62 -6.85
C VAL A 51 -7.19 -2.99 -8.20
N LYS A 52 -7.41 -3.81 -9.23
CA LYS A 52 -7.78 -3.28 -10.56
C LYS A 52 -9.12 -2.56 -10.43
N SER A 53 -9.15 -1.28 -10.80
CA SER A 53 -10.40 -0.53 -11.01
C SER A 53 -11.19 -1.24 -12.12
N GLY A 54 -12.15 -2.09 -11.74
CA GLY A 54 -12.91 -2.88 -12.72
C GLY A 54 -13.48 -4.22 -12.25
N SER A 55 -13.44 -4.54 -10.96
CA SER A 55 -14.34 -5.57 -10.42
C SER A 55 -14.83 -5.12 -9.06
N ALA A 56 -16.11 -4.77 -9.01
CA ALA A 56 -16.86 -4.68 -7.78
C ALA A 56 -16.59 -5.96 -6.98
N VAL A 57 -15.89 -5.85 -5.86
CA VAL A 57 -15.88 -6.90 -4.85
C VAL A 57 -16.74 -6.38 -3.72
N GLU A 58 -17.97 -6.86 -3.75
CA GLU A 58 -18.86 -6.97 -2.60
C GLU A 58 -18.07 -7.45 -1.39
N THR A 59 -17.78 -6.56 -0.44
CA THR A 59 -17.43 -6.99 0.91
C THR A 59 -18.74 -7.30 1.62
N ASN A 60 -19.22 -8.54 1.42
CA ASN A 60 -20.19 -9.15 2.33
C ASN A 60 -19.56 -9.17 3.73
N LYS A 61 -20.12 -8.36 4.62
CA LYS A 61 -19.77 -8.34 6.04
C LYS A 61 -20.80 -9.22 6.75
N GLU A 62 -20.52 -10.51 6.82
CA GLU A 62 -21.33 -11.47 7.58
C GLU A 62 -20.47 -12.11 8.67
N SER A 63 -20.70 -11.67 9.91
CA SER A 63 -20.65 -12.41 11.20
C SER A 63 -20.90 -11.42 12.34
#